data_AF-A0A430FCR4-F1
#
_entry.id   AF-A0A430FCR4-F1
#
_cell.length_a   1.000
_cell.length_b   1.000
_cell.length_c   1.000
_cell.angle_alpha   90.00
_cell.angle_beta   90.00
_cell.angle_gamma   90.00
#
_symmetry.space_group_name_H-M   'P 1'
#
loop_
_entity.id
_entity.type
_entity.pdbx_description
1 polymer ?
#
loop_
_entity_poly.entity_id
_entity_poly.type
_entity_poly.pdbx_seq_one_letter_code
_entity_poly.pdbx_strand_id
1 'polypeptide(L)' 'MAAMHDTAMMTVDAPAASTTEPADDRLDVSSEFPRLSGLDERSFDDQIAAYRSVLDQLKAELDGLRIES' A
#
# COMPACT_ATOMS: atom_id res chain seq x y z
N MET A 1 0.05 16.73 41.04
CA MET A 1 -0.45 15.37 40.74
C MET A 1 -0.74 15.32 39.25
N ALA A 2 -0.11 14.38 38.54
CA ALA A 2 -0.32 13.87 37.18
C ALA A 2 -0.98 14.75 36.08
N ALA A 3 -0.27 14.85 34.96
CA ALA A 3 -0.79 15.21 33.64
C ALA A 3 -1.89 14.24 33.18
N MET A 4 -2.90 14.73 32.45
CA MET A 4 -3.74 13.88 31.58
C MET A 4 -4.17 14.66 30.32
N HIS A 5 -3.45 14.36 29.24
CA HIS A 5 -3.90 14.24 27.84
C HIS A 5 -4.62 15.41 27.16
N ASP A 6 -3.80 16.08 26.35
CA ASP A 6 -4.13 16.77 25.11
C ASP A 6 -5.09 15.94 24.23
N THR A 7 -6.24 16.51 23.87
CA THR A 7 -7.11 15.99 22.81
C THR A 7 -7.65 17.20 22.07
N ALA A 8 -6.75 17.87 21.35
CA ALA A 8 -7.11 18.87 20.37
C ALA A 8 -7.46 18.17 19.04
N MET A 9 -8.75 18.19 18.74
CA MET A 9 -9.41 18.25 17.43
C MET A 9 -8.55 18.03 16.17
N MET A 10 -9.01 17.13 15.30
CA MET A 10 -8.92 17.39 13.86
C MET A 10 -10.12 16.81 13.11
N THR A 11 -11.22 17.56 13.14
CA THR A 11 -12.19 17.60 12.06
C THR A 11 -11.45 18.02 10.79
N VAL A 12 -11.30 17.12 9.80
CA VAL A 12 -10.72 17.48 8.51
C VAL A 12 -11.84 18.13 7.68
N ASP A 13 -11.98 19.44 7.85
CA ASP A 13 -12.68 20.35 6.95
C ASP A 13 -11.63 21.26 6.28
N ALA A 14 -11.43 21.03 4.97
CA ALA A 14 -10.84 21.91 3.95
C ALA A 14 -9.37 22.41 4.12
N PRO A 15 -8.74 23.04 3.11
CA PRO A 15 -8.86 22.99 1.64
C PRO A 15 -7.51 22.61 0.97
N ALA A 16 -7.47 22.59 -0.37
CA ALA A 16 -6.30 22.38 -1.22
C ALA A 16 -4.97 22.98 -0.68
N ALA A 17 -4.15 22.14 -0.06
CA ALA A 17 -2.74 22.41 0.13
C ALA A 17 -1.99 21.50 -0.85
N SER A 18 -1.51 22.09 -1.94
CA SER A 18 -0.45 21.51 -2.77
C SER A 18 0.80 21.37 -1.92
N THR A 19 0.81 20.36 -1.05
CA THR A 19 2.04 19.84 -0.49
C THR A 19 2.70 19.10 -1.63
N THR A 20 3.73 19.72 -2.22
CA THR A 20 4.69 19.01 -3.05
C THR A 20 5.34 17.95 -2.16
N GLU A 21 4.71 16.78 -2.06
CA GLU A 21 5.32 15.59 -1.51
C GLU A 21 6.60 15.32 -2.33
N PRO A 22 7.72 14.92 -1.69
CA PRO A 22 8.94 14.58 -2.42
C PRO A 22 8.53 13.59 -3.50
N ALA A 23 9.00 13.79 -4.74
CA ALA A 23 8.65 12.98 -5.92
C ALA A 23 8.26 11.57 -5.48
N ASP A 24 6.96 11.33 -5.49
CA ASP A 24 6.29 10.22 -4.85
C ASP A 24 6.82 8.96 -5.55
N ASP A 25 7.89 8.35 -5.02
CA ASP A 25 8.36 7.00 -5.38
C ASP A 25 7.33 5.96 -4.91
N ARG A 26 6.04 6.29 -4.99
CA ARG A 26 4.98 5.32 -4.99
C ARG A 26 5.17 4.50 -6.24
N LEU A 27 5.78 3.34 -6.02
CA LEU A 27 5.89 2.29 -7.01
C LEU A 27 4.50 2.05 -7.57
N ASP A 28 4.35 2.25 -8.89
CA ASP A 28 3.14 1.87 -9.60
C ASP A 28 3.08 0.34 -9.61
N VAL A 29 2.40 -0.19 -8.59
CA VAL A 29 2.27 -1.63 -8.36
C VAL A 29 1.57 -2.31 -9.54
N SER A 30 0.67 -1.60 -10.25
CA SER A 30 0.00 -2.14 -11.43
C SER A 30 0.91 -2.20 -12.65
N SER A 31 1.86 -1.26 -12.77
CA SER A 31 2.93 -1.30 -13.77
C SER A 31 3.93 -2.43 -13.50
N GLU A 32 4.34 -2.60 -12.24
CA GLU A 32 5.32 -3.62 -11.85
C GLU A 32 4.72 -5.04 -11.87
N PHE A 33 3.45 -5.15 -11.49
CA PHE A 33 2.71 -6.40 -11.48
C PHE A 33 1.48 -6.29 -12.40
N PRO A 34 1.63 -6.59 -13.71
CA PRO A 34 0.54 -6.52 -14.68
C PRO A 34 -0.70 -7.34 -14.30
N ARG A 35 -0.55 -8.36 -13.46
CA ARG A 35 -1.67 -9.16 -12.92
C ARG A 35 -2.60 -8.38 -11.98
N LEU A 36 -2.11 -7.26 -11.44
CA LEU A 36 -2.86 -6.35 -10.58
C LEU A 36 -3.50 -5.20 -11.39
N SER A 37 -3.27 -5.14 -12.70
CA SER A 37 -3.91 -4.14 -13.56
C SER A 37 -5.42 -4.38 -13.70
N GLY A 38 -6.22 -3.32 -13.62
CA GLY A 38 -7.68 -3.39 -13.82
C GLY A 38 -8.43 -4.14 -12.72
N LEU A 39 -7.86 -4.21 -11.51
CA LEU A 39 -8.51 -4.80 -10.34
C LEU A 39 -9.52 -3.86 -9.68
N ASP A 40 -9.42 -2.56 -9.92
CA ASP A 40 -10.26 -1.53 -9.29
C ASP A 40 -11.75 -1.70 -9.58
N GLU A 41 -12.08 -2.33 -10.72
CA GLU A 41 -13.46 -2.62 -11.13
C GLU A 41 -14.02 -3.92 -10.54
N ARG A 42 -13.19 -4.70 -9.83
CA ARG A 42 -13.57 -6.00 -9.25
C ARG A 42 -13.99 -5.88 -7.79
N SER A 43 -14.58 -6.95 -7.26
CA SER A 43 -14.93 -7.04 -5.85
C SER A 43 -13.69 -6.96 -4.96
N PHE A 44 -13.82 -6.43 -3.74
CA PHE A 44 -12.70 -6.34 -2.80
C PHE A 44 -12.08 -7.71 -2.51
N ASP A 45 -12.88 -8.78 -2.47
CA ASP A 45 -12.36 -10.14 -2.27
C ASP A 45 -11.46 -10.58 -3.44
N ASP A 46 -11.84 -10.27 -4.68
CA ASP A 46 -11.01 -10.56 -5.85
C ASP A 46 -9.72 -9.75 -5.86
N GLN A 47 -9.80 -8.47 -5.46
CA GLN A 47 -8.62 -7.62 -5.32
C GLN A 47 -7.65 -8.22 -4.30
N ILE A 48 -8.14 -8.53 -3.10
CA ILE A 48 -7.34 -9.12 -2.02
C ILE A 48 -6.74 -10.46 -2.45
N ALA A 49 -7.49 -11.32 -3.13
CA ALA A 49 -6.99 -12.59 -3.62
C ALA A 49 -5.84 -12.41 -4.64
N ALA A 50 -5.97 -11.46 -5.56
CA ALA A 50 -4.93 -11.16 -6.53
C ALA A 50 -3.66 -10.61 -5.87
N TYR A 51 -3.80 -9.67 -4.92
CA TYR A 51 -2.66 -9.15 -4.16
C TYR A 51 -1.95 -10.26 -3.35
N ARG A 52 -2.71 -11.14 -2.69
CA ARG A 52 -2.14 -12.28 -1.96
C ARG A 52 -1.35 -13.22 -2.88
N SER A 53 -1.90 -13.52 -4.06
CA SER A 53 -1.21 -14.37 -5.03
C SER A 53 0.13 -13.78 -5.48
N VAL A 54 0.22 -12.46 -5.67
CA VAL A 54 1.48 -11.79 -6.01
C VAL A 54 2.48 -11.85 -4.85
N LEU A 55 2.02 -11.62 -3.62
CA LEU A 55 2.87 -11.72 -2.42
C LEU A 55 3.41 -13.13 -2.20
N ASP A 56 2.58 -14.15 -2.41
CA ASP A 56 3.00 -15.55 -2.29
C ASP A 56 4.06 -15.92 -3.33
N GLN A 57 3.93 -15.41 -4.56
CA GLN A 57 4.94 -15.61 -5.60
C GLN A 57 6.27 -14.93 -5.22
N LEU A 58 6.24 -13.66 -4.81
CA LEU A 58 7.43 -12.93 -4.39
C LEU A 58 8.15 -13.62 -3.22
N LYS A 59 7.36 -14.14 -2.27
CA LYS A 59 7.90 -14.90 -1.14
C LYS A 59 8.61 -16.17 -1.62
N ALA A 60 8.00 -16.93 -2.53
CA ALA A 60 8.61 -18.13 -3.08
C ALA A 60 9.91 -17.85 -3.85
N GLU A 61 9.95 -16.77 -4.62
CA GLU A 61 11.15 -16.32 -5.33
C GLU A 61 12.27 -15.92 -4.34
N LEU A 62 11.93 -15.18 -3.28
CA LEU A 62 12.88 -14.80 -2.24
C LEU A 62 13.42 -16.02 -1.47
N ASP A 63 12.54 -16.96 -1.12
CA ASP A 63 12.92 -18.20 -0.44
C ASP A 63 13.82 -19.06 -1.34
N GLY A 64 13.54 -19.13 -2.64
CA GLY A 64 14.40 -19.79 -3.63
C GLY A 64 15.80 -19.18 -3.69
N LEU A 65 15.89 -17.85 -3.78
CA LEU A 65 17.17 -17.14 -3.84
C LEU A 65 18.03 -17.34 -2.58
N ARG A 66 17.37 -17.47 -1.43
CA ARG A 66 18.03 -17.74 -0.14
C ARG A 66 18.60 -19.14 -0.03
N ILE A 67 18.04 -20.11 -0.74
CA ILE A 67 18.52 -21.50 -0.74
C ILE A 67 19.74 -21.66 -1.66
N GLU A 68 19.86 -20.79 -2.68
CA GLU A 68 20.95 -20.82 -3.68
C GLU A 68 22.16 -19.92 -3.33
N SER A 69 22.08 -19.11 -2.26
CA SER A 69 23.16 -18.26 -1.73
C SER A 69 23.93 -18.89 -0.58
#